data_AF-A0A957UAB0-F1
#
_entry.id   AF-A0A957UAB0-F1
#
_cell.length_a   1.000
_cell.length_b   1.000
_cell.length_c   1.000
_cell.angle_alpha   90.00
_cell.angle_beta   90.00
_cell.angle_gamma   90.00
#
_symmetry.space_group_name_H-M   'P 1'
#
loop_
_entity.id
_entity.type
_entity.pdbx_description
1 polymer ?
#
loop_
_entity_poly.entity_id
_entity_poly.type
_entity_poly.pdbx_seq_one_letter_code
_entity_poly.pdbx_strand_id
1 'polypeptide(L)'
;MPATISGLQKPGQHWAYFPDGHPETIAETLVAFANSEGGSLVLGLDAEGKLGSIYTDDEAADVLRSAERLCRPPVRTSDWQNHAVSGGAVVVVRVDRSGDMHALEDGRVLVRRGTDNAPIDSSDVDRLLAARPSGEFELQPVPGARRDDLDENVVEDYLERRQKRNPRHTILPKDKLLQQIGALTEENVPTVTGLLLFGKEPQLFLPQSRAIFVKFADTQPRG
;
A
#
# COMPACT_ATOMS: atom_id res chain seq x y z
N MET A 1 39.65 1.68 5.60
CA MET A 1 39.26 1.68 4.17
C MET A 1 37.74 1.69 4.15
N PRO A 2 37.08 2.66 3.49
CA PRO A 2 35.62 2.66 3.39
C PRO A 2 35.18 1.40 2.62
N ALA A 3 34.19 0.70 3.16
CA ALA A 3 33.60 -0.43 2.45
C ALA A 3 32.91 0.11 1.20
N THR A 4 33.42 -0.20 0.01
CA THR A 4 32.83 0.28 -1.24
C THR A 4 31.70 -0.67 -1.65
N ILE A 5 30.51 -0.45 -1.08
CA ILE A 5 29.29 -1.13 -1.50
C ILE A 5 28.73 -0.38 -2.72
N SER A 6 28.70 -1.05 -3.88
CA SER A 6 28.22 -0.46 -5.12
C SER A 6 26.71 -0.22 -5.07
N GLY A 7 26.24 0.94 -5.50
CA GLY A 7 24.81 1.27 -5.63
C GLY A 7 24.19 2.04 -4.45
N LEU A 8 24.94 2.27 -3.37
CA LEU A 8 24.50 3.16 -2.29
C LEU A 8 24.36 4.62 -2.77
N GLN A 9 23.31 5.31 -2.30
CA GLN A 9 23.06 6.72 -2.61
C GLN A 9 23.13 7.60 -1.37
N LYS A 10 23.34 8.90 -1.55
CA LYS A 10 23.38 9.84 -0.42
C LYS A 10 22.07 9.83 0.38
N PRO A 11 22.11 10.10 1.69
CA PRO A 11 20.90 10.24 2.49
C PRO A 11 19.95 11.26 1.89
N GLY A 12 18.66 10.97 1.95
CA GLY A 12 17.64 11.84 1.39
C GLY A 12 16.27 11.17 1.39
N GLN A 13 15.47 11.54 0.39
CA GLN A 13 14.05 11.17 0.31
C GLN A 13 13.82 9.66 0.29
N HIS A 14 14.76 8.89 -0.26
CA HIS A 14 14.63 7.44 -0.42
C HIS A 14 15.76 6.65 0.24
N TRP A 15 16.68 7.30 0.96
CA TRP A 15 17.84 6.62 1.57
C TRP A 15 18.08 7.11 2.99
N ALA A 16 18.19 6.16 3.91
CA ALA A 16 18.50 6.42 5.32
C ALA A 16 19.55 5.43 5.84
N TYR A 17 20.44 5.94 6.70
CA TYR A 17 21.62 5.23 7.18
C TYR A 17 21.59 5.17 8.70
N PHE A 18 21.82 3.98 9.24
CA PHE A 18 21.84 3.68 10.66
C PHE A 18 23.13 2.96 10.98
N PRO A 19 24.21 3.70 11.32
CA PRO A 19 25.44 3.08 11.77
C PRO A 19 25.20 2.24 13.03
N ASP A 20 24.24 2.65 13.87
CA ASP A 20 23.82 1.93 15.07
C ASP A 20 22.31 1.60 15.00
N GLY A 21 22.00 0.35 15.30
CA GLY A 21 20.69 -0.27 15.13
C GLY A 21 19.72 0.04 16.26
N HIS A 22 19.44 1.31 16.52
CA HIS A 22 18.48 1.74 17.51
C HIS A 22 17.05 1.57 16.99
N PRO A 23 16.24 0.64 17.55
CA PRO A 23 14.93 0.29 16.99
C PRO A 23 13.97 1.48 16.90
N GLU A 24 14.04 2.43 17.83
CA GLU A 24 13.17 3.61 17.87
C GLU A 24 13.42 4.52 16.67
N THR A 25 14.69 4.81 16.37
CA THR A 25 15.08 5.68 15.23
C THR A 25 14.79 5.02 13.89
N ILE A 26 14.94 3.69 13.82
CA ILE A 26 14.60 2.90 12.64
C ILE A 26 13.09 2.93 12.44
N ALA A 27 12.30 2.73 13.51
CA ALA A 27 10.84 2.75 13.44
C ALA A 27 10.29 4.10 12.94
N GLU A 28 10.85 5.23 13.40
CA GLU A 28 10.49 6.56 12.89
C GLU A 28 10.66 6.65 11.36
N THR A 29 11.73 6.05 10.85
CA THR A 29 12.04 6.07 9.41
C THR A 29 11.22 5.05 8.63
N LEU A 30 10.93 3.88 9.21
CA LEU A 30 10.00 2.91 8.63
C LEU A 30 8.63 3.55 8.40
N VAL A 31 8.08 4.22 9.42
CA VAL A 31 6.81 4.95 9.31
C VAL A 31 6.89 6.05 8.26
N ALA A 32 7.95 6.88 8.31
CA ALA A 32 8.12 7.99 7.38
C ALA A 32 8.22 7.54 5.91
N PHE A 33 8.98 6.48 5.64
CA PHE A 33 9.09 5.90 4.29
C PHE A 33 7.79 5.26 3.82
N ALA A 34 7.14 4.46 4.66
CA ALA A 34 5.87 3.80 4.32
C ALA A 34 4.77 4.81 3.97
N ASN A 35 4.69 5.92 4.70
CA ASN A 35 3.75 7.02 4.46
C ASN A 35 4.17 7.97 3.30
N SER A 36 5.31 7.71 2.65
CA SER A 36 5.85 8.56 1.59
C SER A 36 5.99 7.77 0.29
N GLU A 37 7.18 7.74 -0.30
CA GLU A 37 7.45 7.07 -1.58
C GLU A 37 8.15 5.72 -1.37
N GLY A 38 8.27 5.26 -0.12
CA GLY A 38 9.18 4.18 0.23
C GLY A 38 10.64 4.63 0.24
N GLY A 39 11.55 3.67 0.40
CA GLY A 39 12.99 3.94 0.42
C GLY A 39 13.82 2.72 0.77
N SER A 40 15.11 2.94 0.91
CA SER A 40 16.13 1.98 1.31
C SER A 40 16.75 2.39 2.64
N LEU A 41 16.85 1.42 3.54
CA LEU A 41 17.36 1.56 4.89
C LEU A 41 18.66 0.75 4.97
N VAL A 42 19.74 1.42 5.37
CA VAL A 42 21.08 0.84 5.45
C VAL A 42 21.48 0.72 6.92
N LEU A 43 21.76 -0.51 7.37
CA LEU A 43 22.19 -0.81 8.73
C LEU A 43 23.70 -1.13 8.78
N GLY A 44 24.40 -0.56 9.76
CA GLY A 44 25.82 -0.81 10.02
C GLY A 44 26.78 0.08 9.23
N LEU A 45 26.25 1.09 8.52
CA LEU A 45 27.03 2.06 7.76
C LEU A 45 26.47 3.47 7.98
N ASP A 46 27.36 4.46 8.10
CA ASP A 46 26.97 5.87 7.99
C ASP A 46 26.95 6.37 6.54
N ALA A 47 26.51 7.62 6.35
CA ALA A 47 26.39 8.25 5.04
C ALA A 47 27.73 8.45 4.32
N GLU A 48 28.83 8.50 5.08
CA GLU A 48 30.20 8.69 4.60
C GLU A 48 30.90 7.37 4.29
N GLY A 49 30.24 6.22 4.51
CA GLY A 49 30.78 4.89 4.25
C GLY A 49 31.70 4.36 5.34
N LYS A 50 31.62 4.93 6.55
CA LYS A 50 32.28 4.40 7.74
C LYS A 50 31.39 3.34 8.38
N LEU A 51 32.02 2.24 8.77
CA LEU A 51 31.35 1.15 9.49
C LEU A 51 30.97 1.61 10.90
N GLY A 52 29.71 1.38 11.24
CA GLY A 52 29.20 1.48 12.60
C GLY A 52 29.23 0.11 13.29
N SER A 53 28.12 -0.22 13.94
CA SER A 53 27.84 -1.55 14.46
C SER A 53 27.80 -2.57 13.33
N ILE A 54 28.43 -3.72 13.56
CA ILE A 54 28.48 -4.81 12.60
C ILE A 54 27.44 -5.84 13.00
N TYR A 55 26.61 -6.27 12.05
CA TYR A 55 25.52 -7.20 12.29
C TYR A 55 25.79 -8.55 11.63
N THR A 56 25.43 -9.61 12.32
CA THR A 56 25.04 -10.88 11.68
C THR A 56 23.63 -10.75 11.08
N ASP A 57 23.29 -11.66 10.17
CA ASP A 57 21.96 -11.70 9.54
C ASP A 57 20.83 -11.77 10.59
N ASP A 58 21.02 -12.55 11.66
CA ASP A 58 20.05 -12.71 12.74
C ASP A 58 19.89 -11.44 13.59
N GLU A 59 21.01 -10.78 13.93
CA GLU A 59 20.98 -9.53 14.70
C GLU A 59 20.31 -8.38 13.93
N ALA A 60 20.61 -8.24 12.63
CA ALA A 60 19.95 -7.26 11.79
C ALA A 60 18.44 -7.53 11.70
N ALA A 61 18.06 -8.81 11.58
CA ALA A 61 16.66 -9.21 11.58
C ALA A 61 15.96 -8.91 12.92
N ASP A 62 16.63 -9.11 14.06
CA ASP A 62 16.09 -8.80 15.39
C ASP A 62 15.90 -7.30 15.63
N VAL A 63 16.86 -6.48 15.19
CA VAL A 63 16.75 -5.01 15.27
C VAL A 63 15.56 -4.52 14.45
N LEU A 64 15.43 -4.97 13.20
CA LEU A 64 14.30 -4.58 12.34
C LEU A 64 12.97 -5.10 12.85
N ARG A 65 12.88 -6.36 13.32
CA ARG A 65 11.67 -6.87 13.99
C ARG A 65 11.28 -6.03 15.20
N SER A 66 12.27 -5.54 15.94
CA SER A 66 12.03 -4.66 17.09
C SER A 66 11.48 -3.30 16.66
N ALA A 67 12.02 -2.72 15.58
CA ALA A 67 11.51 -1.48 15.00
C ALA A 67 10.09 -1.64 14.41
N GLU A 68 9.82 -2.73 13.69
CA GLU A 68 8.50 -3.05 13.13
C GLU A 68 7.43 -3.18 14.23
N ARG A 69 7.78 -3.72 15.39
CA ARG A 69 6.88 -3.81 16.55
C ARG A 69 6.50 -2.44 17.14
N LEU A 70 7.25 -1.39 16.85
CA LEU A 70 6.92 -0.01 17.24
C LEU A 70 6.02 0.69 16.21
N CYS A 71 5.67 0.03 15.11
CA CYS A 71 4.83 0.58 14.04
C CYS A 71 3.39 0.02 14.09
N ARG A 72 2.39 0.85 13.79
CA ARG A 72 0.96 0.49 13.74
C ARG A 72 0.29 1.09 12.49
N PRO A 73 -0.25 0.27 11.56
CA PRO A 73 -0.01 -1.17 11.42
C PRO A 73 1.49 -1.47 11.19
N PRO A 74 1.94 -2.73 11.32
CA PRO A 74 3.34 -3.07 11.05
C PRO A 74 3.75 -2.69 9.62
N VAL A 75 4.93 -2.09 9.47
CA VAL A 75 5.50 -1.76 8.15
C VAL A 75 6.17 -3.01 7.59
N ARG A 76 5.94 -3.31 6.30
CA ARG A 76 6.57 -4.45 5.63
C ARG A 76 7.89 -4.02 5.02
N THR A 77 8.91 -4.85 5.23
CA THR A 77 10.23 -4.71 4.64
C THR A 77 10.46 -5.81 3.59
N SER A 78 11.17 -5.48 2.51
CA SER A 78 11.44 -6.36 1.36
C SER A 78 12.89 -6.23 0.89
N ASP A 79 13.28 -7.05 -0.10
CA ASP A 79 14.59 -6.99 -0.77
C ASP A 79 15.81 -6.90 0.17
N TRP A 80 15.88 -7.80 1.15
CA TRP A 80 16.99 -7.87 2.11
C TRP A 80 18.29 -8.26 1.42
N GLN A 81 19.29 -7.37 1.46
CA GLN A 81 20.59 -7.56 0.84
C GLN A 81 21.70 -7.42 1.88
N ASN A 82 22.48 -8.49 2.05
CA ASN A 82 23.62 -8.51 2.96
C ASN A 82 24.91 -8.33 2.16
N HIS A 83 25.67 -7.30 2.51
CA HIS A 83 26.96 -6.99 1.91
C HIS A 83 28.07 -7.27 2.91
N ALA A 84 28.90 -8.26 2.62
CA ALA A 84 30.06 -8.59 3.45
C ALA A 84 31.09 -7.44 3.43
N VAL A 85 31.54 -7.04 4.61
CA VAL A 85 32.57 -6.03 4.84
C VAL A 85 33.64 -6.59 5.79
N SER A 86 34.80 -5.93 5.87
CA SER A 86 35.90 -6.38 6.74
C SER A 86 35.49 -6.27 8.21
N GLY A 87 34.98 -7.36 8.78
CA GLY A 87 34.55 -7.46 10.18
C GLY A 87 33.11 -7.98 10.38
N GLY A 88 32.27 -8.02 9.33
CA GLY A 88 30.93 -8.64 9.31
C GLY A 88 30.06 -8.14 8.14
N ALA A 89 28.79 -7.78 8.33
CA ALA A 89 27.89 -7.41 7.22
C ALA A 89 27.21 -6.04 7.41
N VAL A 90 26.98 -5.36 6.28
CA VAL A 90 26.07 -4.23 6.13
C VAL A 90 24.79 -4.74 5.50
N VAL A 91 23.64 -4.35 6.04
CA VAL A 91 22.34 -4.81 5.57
C VAL A 91 21.59 -3.66 4.91
N VAL A 92 21.12 -3.90 3.68
CA VAL A 92 20.24 -2.97 2.97
C VAL A 92 18.86 -3.60 2.88
N VAL A 93 17.85 -2.86 3.34
CA VAL A 93 16.46 -3.29 3.33
C VAL A 93 15.61 -2.27 2.62
N ARG A 94 14.68 -2.75 1.79
CA ARG A 94 13.69 -1.90 1.13
C ARG A 94 12.44 -1.77 2.00
N VAL A 95 11.94 -0.54 2.07
CA VAL A 95 10.63 -0.20 2.63
C VAL A 95 9.76 0.24 1.47
N ASP A 96 8.70 -0.51 1.21
CA ASP A 96 7.77 -0.14 0.15
C ASP A 96 6.81 0.95 0.64
N ARG A 97 6.37 1.80 -0.30
CA ARG A 97 5.25 2.71 -0.04
C ARG A 97 4.03 1.88 0.35
N SER A 98 3.38 2.26 1.44
CA SER A 98 2.15 1.64 1.88
C SER A 98 0.92 2.33 1.29
N GLY A 99 -0.13 1.54 1.07
CA GLY A 99 -1.47 2.05 0.87
C GLY A 99 -2.12 2.51 2.17
N ASP A 100 -1.68 1.99 3.32
CA ASP A 100 -2.18 2.36 4.64
C ASP A 100 -1.41 3.53 5.25
N MET A 101 -2.06 4.22 6.20
CA MET A 101 -1.40 5.21 7.06
C MET A 101 -0.79 4.50 8.26
N HIS A 102 0.52 4.64 8.44
CA HIS A 102 1.27 4.08 9.56
C HIS A 102 1.58 5.13 10.61
N ALA A 103 1.56 4.73 11.87
CA ALA A 103 1.94 5.53 13.02
C ALA A 103 2.96 4.76 13.87
N LEU A 104 3.69 5.48 14.72
CA LEU A 104 4.43 4.88 15.83
C LEU A 104 3.46 4.43 16.93
N GLU A 105 3.94 3.58 17.83
CA GLU A 105 3.19 3.11 19.00
C GLU A 105 2.74 4.25 19.92
N ASP A 106 3.49 5.36 19.95
CA ASP A 106 3.13 6.58 20.69
C ASP A 106 2.09 7.46 19.96
N GLY A 107 1.64 7.05 18.77
CA GLY A 107 0.64 7.73 17.95
C GLY A 107 1.18 8.77 16.97
N ARG A 108 2.49 9.05 16.95
CA ARG A 108 3.07 9.99 15.97
C ARG A 108 2.99 9.41 14.55
N VAL A 109 2.44 10.20 13.63
CA VAL A 109 2.44 9.91 12.19
C VAL A 109 3.50 10.77 11.54
N LEU A 110 4.46 10.13 10.88
CA LEU A 110 5.60 10.79 10.26
C LEU A 110 5.59 10.59 8.75
N VAL A 111 6.13 11.56 8.02
CA VAL A 111 6.41 11.52 6.58
C VAL A 111 7.87 11.90 6.32
N ARG A 112 8.42 11.42 5.21
CA ARG A 112 9.80 11.68 4.83
C ARG A 112 9.89 12.96 4.01
N ARG A 113 10.75 13.90 4.42
CA ARG A 113 11.03 15.16 3.71
C ARG A 113 12.54 15.37 3.61
N GLY A 114 13.11 15.05 2.46
CA GLY A 114 14.57 15.06 2.31
C GLY A 114 15.19 14.06 3.28
N THR A 115 16.06 14.52 4.18
CA THR A 115 16.70 13.67 5.20
C THR A 115 15.88 13.51 6.48
N ASP A 116 14.80 14.30 6.65
CA ASP A 116 14.10 14.43 7.92
C ASP A 116 12.82 13.59 7.94
N ASN A 117 12.48 13.08 9.13
CA ASN A 117 11.18 12.49 9.41
C ASN A 117 10.33 13.56 10.12
N ALA A 118 9.39 14.14 9.39
CA ALA A 118 8.56 15.25 9.87
C ALA A 118 7.16 14.76 10.28
N PRO A 119 6.53 15.38 11.29
CA PRO A 119 5.12 15.16 11.55
C PRO A 119 4.28 15.44 10.31
N ILE A 120 3.23 14.64 10.13
CA ILE A 120 2.29 14.80 9.03
C ILE A 120 1.57 16.16 9.10
N ASP A 121 1.33 16.80 7.94
CA ASP A 121 0.48 17.99 7.82
C ASP A 121 -0.87 17.66 7.14
N SER A 122 -1.77 18.66 7.04
CA SER A 122 -3.10 18.44 6.44
C SER A 122 -3.03 18.00 4.98
N SER A 123 -2.06 18.49 4.20
CA SER A 123 -1.90 18.13 2.80
C SER A 123 -1.40 16.69 2.62
N ASP A 124 -0.56 16.23 3.55
CA ASP A 124 -0.10 14.85 3.59
C ASP A 124 -1.24 13.88 3.95
N VAL A 125 -2.13 14.28 4.88
CA VAL A 125 -3.32 13.48 5.25
C VAL A 125 -4.19 13.25 4.03
N ASP A 126 -4.53 14.31 3.28
CA ASP A 126 -5.34 14.20 2.07
C ASP A 126 -4.68 13.28 1.03
N ARG A 127 -3.35 13.39 0.86
CA ARG A 127 -2.57 12.55 -0.06
C ARG A 127 -2.59 11.08 0.35
N LEU A 128 -2.44 10.78 1.64
CA LEU A 128 -2.46 9.41 2.16
C LEU A 128 -3.84 8.78 2.06
N LEU A 129 -4.90 9.53 2.38
CA LEU A 129 -6.28 9.07 2.21
C LEU A 129 -6.62 8.80 0.74
N ALA A 130 -6.15 9.64 -0.18
CA ALA A 130 -6.32 9.41 -1.62
C ALA A 130 -5.53 8.21 -2.16
N ALA A 131 -4.45 7.82 -1.49
CA ALA A 131 -3.59 6.70 -1.89
C ALA A 131 -4.05 5.33 -1.36
N ARG A 132 -5.00 5.31 -0.41
CA ARG A 132 -5.57 4.06 0.12
C ARG A 132 -6.27 3.29 -1.00
N PRO A 133 -6.00 1.97 -1.15
CA PRO A 133 -6.79 1.12 -2.03
C PRO A 133 -8.25 1.24 -1.63
N SER A 134 -9.09 1.55 -2.61
CA SER A 134 -10.49 1.98 -2.51
C SER A 134 -11.46 0.90 -2.01
N GLY A 135 -11.05 0.00 -1.12
CA GLY A 135 -11.98 -0.96 -0.51
C GLY A 135 -13.11 -0.27 0.27
N GLU A 136 -12.84 0.88 0.89
CA GLU A 136 -13.89 1.70 1.51
C GLU A 136 -14.74 2.43 0.46
N PHE A 137 -14.13 3.06 -0.56
CA PHE A 137 -14.85 3.82 -1.57
C PHE A 137 -15.74 2.94 -2.46
N GLU A 138 -15.26 1.78 -2.88
CA GLU A 138 -15.99 0.81 -3.69
C GLU A 138 -17.28 0.31 -3.00
N LEU A 139 -17.21 0.15 -1.67
CA LEU A 139 -18.32 -0.33 -0.84
C LEU A 139 -19.20 0.81 -0.29
N GLN A 140 -18.86 2.08 -0.53
CA GLN A 140 -19.69 3.20 -0.08
C GLN A 140 -21.06 3.17 -0.77
N PRO A 141 -22.16 3.28 -0.01
CA PRO A 141 -23.49 3.47 -0.59
C PRO A 141 -23.52 4.79 -1.36
N VAL A 142 -24.10 4.78 -2.56
CA VAL A 142 -24.23 5.98 -3.38
C VAL A 142 -25.54 6.70 -3.04
N PRO A 143 -25.48 7.92 -2.48
CA PRO A 143 -26.68 8.65 -2.07
C PRO A 143 -27.64 8.87 -3.24
N GLY A 144 -28.92 8.55 -3.01
CA GLY A 144 -29.97 8.73 -4.01
C GLY A 144 -30.11 7.57 -5.01
N ALA A 145 -29.13 6.68 -5.10
CA ALA A 145 -29.24 5.48 -5.90
C ALA A 145 -30.15 4.44 -5.23
N ARG A 146 -30.88 3.68 -6.05
CA ARG A 146 -31.82 2.63 -5.64
C ARG A 146 -31.49 1.33 -6.35
N ARG A 147 -31.95 0.21 -5.79
CA ARG A 147 -31.80 -1.12 -6.42
C ARG A 147 -32.31 -1.16 -7.87
N ASP A 148 -33.32 -0.37 -8.19
CA ASP A 148 -33.91 -0.26 -9.53
C ASP A 148 -33.02 0.50 -10.54
N ASP A 149 -31.99 1.20 -10.09
CA ASP A 149 -30.99 1.83 -10.96
C ASP A 149 -29.97 0.81 -11.50
N LEU A 150 -29.97 -0.42 -10.96
CA LEU A 150 -29.21 -1.53 -11.53
C LEU A 150 -29.96 -2.18 -12.69
N ASP A 151 -29.23 -2.56 -13.74
CA ASP A 151 -29.73 -3.28 -14.90
C ASP A 151 -29.91 -4.76 -14.56
N GLU A 152 -31.17 -5.18 -14.47
CA GLU A 152 -31.52 -6.55 -14.09
C GLU A 152 -31.01 -7.60 -15.10
N ASN A 153 -30.93 -7.27 -16.39
CA ASN A 153 -30.41 -8.20 -17.39
C ASN A 153 -28.91 -8.46 -17.17
N VAL A 154 -28.15 -7.40 -16.86
CA VAL A 154 -26.71 -7.51 -16.59
C VAL A 154 -26.46 -8.29 -15.29
N VAL A 155 -27.29 -8.04 -14.27
CA VAL A 155 -27.25 -8.79 -13.01
C VAL A 155 -27.53 -10.28 -13.25
N GLU A 156 -28.58 -10.61 -13.99
CA GLU A 156 -28.94 -12.00 -14.33
C GLU A 156 -27.81 -12.70 -15.08
N ASP A 157 -27.31 -12.08 -16.15
CA ASP A 157 -26.19 -12.59 -16.94
C ASP A 157 -24.95 -12.89 -16.09
N TYR A 158 -24.61 -11.99 -15.17
CA TYR A 158 -23.48 -12.16 -14.27
C TYR A 158 -23.71 -13.34 -13.29
N LEU A 159 -24.89 -13.39 -12.65
CA LEU A 159 -25.20 -14.43 -11.67
C LEU A 159 -25.29 -15.81 -12.31
N GLU A 160 -25.82 -15.94 -13.53
CA GLU A 160 -25.81 -17.19 -14.28
C GLU A 160 -24.39 -17.67 -14.58
N ARG A 161 -23.52 -16.78 -15.07
CA ARG A 161 -22.12 -17.11 -15.35
C ARG A 161 -21.37 -17.51 -14.08
N ARG A 162 -21.66 -16.84 -12.96
CA ARG A 162 -21.12 -17.17 -11.63
C ARG A 162 -21.56 -18.57 -11.19
N GLN A 163 -22.84 -18.90 -11.33
CA GLN A 163 -23.39 -20.20 -10.95
C GLN A 163 -22.81 -21.34 -11.80
N LYS A 164 -22.67 -21.14 -13.11
CA LYS A 164 -22.03 -22.12 -14.03
C LYS A 164 -20.58 -22.41 -13.63
N ARG A 165 -19.85 -21.40 -13.13
CA ARG A 165 -18.45 -21.56 -12.65
C ARG A 165 -18.36 -22.26 -11.29
N ASN A 166 -19.41 -22.18 -10.46
CA ASN A 166 -19.40 -22.81 -9.14
C ASN A 166 -20.76 -23.44 -8.79
N PRO A 167 -21.08 -24.63 -9.34
CA PRO A 167 -22.42 -25.24 -9.26
C PRO A 167 -22.85 -25.67 -7.85
N ARG A 168 -21.92 -25.71 -6.88
CA ARG A 168 -22.18 -26.15 -5.50
C ARG A 168 -22.62 -25.02 -4.56
N HIS A 169 -22.70 -23.78 -5.05
CA HIS A 169 -23.08 -22.64 -4.24
C HIS A 169 -24.59 -22.65 -3.94
N THR A 170 -24.95 -22.33 -2.70
CA THR A 170 -26.35 -22.19 -2.25
C THR A 170 -27.11 -21.21 -3.13
N ILE A 171 -28.33 -21.57 -3.54
CA ILE A 171 -29.26 -20.68 -4.23
C ILE A 171 -29.75 -19.65 -3.22
N LEU A 172 -29.12 -18.48 -3.22
CA LEU A 172 -29.56 -17.32 -2.45
C LEU A 172 -30.45 -16.42 -3.32
N PRO A 173 -31.32 -15.60 -2.71
CA PRO A 173 -31.99 -14.52 -3.43
C PRO A 173 -30.96 -13.61 -4.11
N LYS A 174 -31.31 -13.06 -5.29
CA LYS A 174 -30.40 -12.23 -6.10
C LYS A 174 -29.79 -11.09 -5.29
N ASP A 175 -30.58 -10.37 -4.51
CA ASP A 175 -30.09 -9.24 -3.71
C ASP A 175 -29.10 -9.69 -2.63
N LYS A 176 -29.28 -10.88 -2.04
CA LYS A 176 -28.29 -11.46 -1.12
C LYS A 176 -26.98 -11.81 -1.83
N LEU A 177 -27.05 -12.26 -3.08
CA LEU A 177 -25.86 -12.49 -3.90
C LEU A 177 -25.16 -11.18 -4.26
N LEU A 178 -25.91 -10.11 -4.54
CA LEU A 178 -25.40 -8.76 -4.79
C LEU A 178 -24.76 -8.14 -3.54
N GLN A 179 -25.35 -8.35 -2.36
CA GLN A 179 -24.76 -7.97 -1.07
C GLN A 179 -23.44 -8.71 -0.82
N GLN A 180 -23.39 -10.02 -1.08
CA GLN A 180 -22.18 -10.83 -0.90
C GLN A 180 -21.00 -10.39 -1.76
N ILE A 181 -21.25 -9.81 -2.94
CA ILE A 181 -20.21 -9.30 -3.82
C ILE A 181 -19.94 -7.79 -3.63
N GLY A 182 -20.59 -7.17 -2.63
CA GLY A 182 -20.43 -5.75 -2.33
C GLY A 182 -21.08 -4.80 -3.32
N ALA A 183 -22.03 -5.26 -4.16
CA ALA A 183 -22.78 -4.42 -5.09
C ALA A 183 -23.96 -3.70 -4.42
N LEU A 184 -24.45 -4.22 -3.30
CA LEU A 184 -25.50 -3.64 -2.47
C LEU A 184 -25.07 -3.63 -1.00
N THR A 185 -25.54 -2.64 -0.24
CA THR A 185 -25.52 -2.68 1.22
C THR A 185 -26.60 -3.62 1.78
N GLU A 186 -26.58 -3.85 3.09
CA GLU A 186 -27.61 -4.67 3.77
C GLU A 186 -29.03 -4.12 3.58
N GLU A 187 -29.17 -2.79 3.44
CA GLU A 187 -30.42 -2.06 3.18
C GLU A 187 -30.78 -1.98 1.68
N ASN A 188 -30.08 -2.72 0.82
CA ASN A 188 -30.28 -2.73 -0.64
C ASN A 188 -30.01 -1.39 -1.34
N VAL A 189 -29.09 -0.59 -0.79
CA VAL A 189 -28.59 0.61 -1.47
C VAL A 189 -27.41 0.22 -2.37
N PRO A 190 -27.39 0.62 -3.65
CA PRO A 190 -26.23 0.42 -4.52
C PRO A 190 -24.96 1.06 -3.95
N THR A 191 -23.87 0.29 -4.00
CA THR A 191 -22.54 0.81 -3.73
C THR A 191 -21.94 1.43 -5.00
N VAL A 192 -20.78 2.09 -4.87
CA VAL A 192 -20.01 2.56 -6.04
C VAL A 192 -19.72 1.39 -7.00
N THR A 193 -19.26 0.25 -6.48
CA THR A 193 -19.05 -0.97 -7.28
C THR A 193 -20.34 -1.48 -7.91
N GLY A 194 -21.45 -1.45 -7.17
CA GLY A 194 -22.76 -1.84 -7.68
C GLY A 194 -23.17 -1.04 -8.91
N LEU A 195 -23.05 0.28 -8.86
CA LEU A 195 -23.38 1.16 -9.98
C LEU A 195 -22.39 1.03 -11.15
N LEU A 196 -21.09 0.93 -10.89
CA LEU A 196 -20.10 0.82 -11.96
C LEU A 196 -20.22 -0.49 -12.75
N LEU A 197 -20.56 -1.59 -12.07
CA LEU A 197 -20.65 -2.91 -12.71
C LEU A 197 -22.04 -3.21 -13.26
N PHE A 198 -23.10 -2.77 -12.58
CA PHE A 198 -24.47 -3.17 -12.86
C PHE A 198 -25.40 -1.98 -13.10
N GLY A 199 -24.97 -0.73 -12.99
CA GLY A 199 -25.83 0.43 -13.17
C GLY A 199 -26.30 0.61 -14.61
N LYS A 200 -27.55 1.03 -14.80
CA LYS A 200 -28.10 1.41 -16.11
C LYS A 200 -27.42 2.66 -16.66
N GLU A 201 -27.31 3.68 -15.80
CA GLU A 201 -26.73 4.99 -16.13
C GLU A 201 -25.85 5.50 -14.98
N PRO A 202 -24.70 4.84 -14.70
CA PRO A 202 -23.87 5.18 -13.54
C PRO A 202 -23.39 6.64 -13.55
N GLN A 203 -23.27 7.26 -14.74
CA GLN A 203 -22.82 8.65 -14.90
C GLN A 203 -23.77 9.67 -14.25
N LEU A 204 -25.05 9.32 -14.03
CA LEU A 204 -25.99 10.19 -13.30
C LEU A 204 -25.58 10.38 -11.84
N PHE A 205 -24.94 9.37 -11.25
CA PHE A 205 -24.51 9.37 -9.86
C PHE A 205 -23.01 9.58 -9.71
N LEU A 206 -22.23 9.10 -10.67
CA LEU A 206 -20.77 9.10 -10.71
C LEU A 206 -20.29 9.80 -12.00
N PRO A 207 -20.42 11.12 -12.12
CA PRO A 207 -20.17 11.84 -13.39
C PRO A 207 -18.72 11.73 -13.89
N GLN A 208 -17.78 11.35 -13.03
CA GLN A 208 -16.37 11.14 -13.36
C GLN A 208 -16.03 9.65 -13.67
N SER A 209 -17.01 8.74 -13.71
CA SER A 209 -16.74 7.33 -14.02
C SER A 209 -16.54 7.14 -15.54
N ARG A 210 -15.31 6.80 -15.95
CA ARG A 210 -14.99 6.51 -17.37
C ARG A 210 -14.00 5.34 -17.47
N ALA A 211 -14.31 4.36 -18.32
CA ALA A 211 -13.34 3.39 -18.80
C ALA A 211 -12.85 3.82 -20.20
N ILE A 212 -11.54 3.91 -20.38
CA ILE A 212 -10.92 4.22 -21.68
C ILE A 212 -10.18 2.97 -22.15
N PHE A 213 -10.68 2.34 -23.21
CA PHE A 213 -9.98 1.26 -23.87
C PHE A 213 -9.13 1.83 -25.00
N VAL A 214 -7.81 1.72 -24.88
CA VAL A 214 -6.88 2.08 -25.95
C VAL A 214 -6.33 0.79 -26.55
N LYS A 215 -6.67 0.53 -27.81
CA LYS A 215 -6.11 -0.58 -28.58
C LYS A 215 -4.93 -0.07 -29.40
N PHE A 216 -3.72 -0.46 -29.03
CA PHE A 216 -2.53 -0.21 -29.84
C PHE A 216 -2.42 -1.28 -30.93
N ALA A 217 -2.02 -0.86 -32.13
CA ALA A 217 -1.79 -1.77 -33.26
C ALA A 217 -0.47 -2.54 -33.14
N ASP A 218 0.40 -2.14 -32.21
CA ASP A 218 1.78 -2.61 -32.08
C ASP A 218 2.07 -3.11 -30.66
N THR A 219 2.81 -4.20 -30.53
CA THR A 219 3.09 -4.90 -29.24
C THR A 219 4.40 -4.48 -28.58
N GLN A 220 5.15 -3.52 -29.15
CA GLN A 220 6.40 -3.06 -28.58
C GLN A 220 6.23 -1.75 -27.78
N PRO A 221 6.60 -1.73 -26.48
CA PRO A 221 6.62 -0.49 -25.72
C PRO A 221 7.74 0.41 -26.26
N ARG A 222 7.35 1.57 -26.82
CA ARG A 222 8.27 2.69 -27.06
C ARG A 222 8.06 3.70 -25.94
N GLY A 223 9.09 3.94 -25.14
CA GLY A 223 9.11 4.89 -24.04
C GLY A 223 10.07 4.45 -22.97
#